data_AF-A0A843M8W9-F1
#
_entry.id   AF-A0A843M8W9-F1
#
_cell.length_a   1.000
_cell.length_b   1.000
_cell.length_c   1.000
_cell.angle_alpha   90.00
_cell.angle_beta   90.00
_cell.angle_gamma   90.00
#
_symmetry.space_group_name_H-M   'P 1'
#
loop_
_entity.id
_entity.type
_entity.pdbx_description
1 polymer ?
#
loop_
_entity_poly.entity_id
_entity_poly.type
_entity_poly.pdbx_seq_one_letter_code
_entity_poly.pdbx_strand_id
1 'polypeptide(L)'
;EMAHIPGASIETLEDTLQLAADILPKEIAVQIPPNLADTGRLLGCGVDDLGGVSPVTIDYVNPEHPWPAVEELKSLVSSAGFGLSERLCIYEKYCTPEWVDERVLPFVLDLKKKVYG
;
A
#
# COMPACT_ATOMS: atom_id res chain seq x y z
N GLU A 1 12.56 -23.83 -4.49
CA GLU A 1 13.58 -22.77 -4.50
C GLU A 1 13.09 -21.69 -5.48
N MET A 2 12.68 -20.52 -5.00
CA MET A 2 12.04 -19.46 -5.82
C MET A 2 13.02 -18.35 -6.24
N ALA A 3 14.20 -18.27 -5.62
CA ALA A 3 15.16 -17.18 -5.82
C ALA A 3 15.75 -17.08 -7.24
N HIS A 4 15.64 -18.14 -8.04
CA HIS A 4 16.13 -18.18 -9.42
C HIS A 4 15.01 -18.11 -10.47
N ILE A 5 13.76 -17.99 -10.02
CA ILE A 5 12.62 -17.83 -10.90
C ILE A 5 12.50 -16.34 -11.22
N PRO A 6 12.45 -15.95 -12.50
CA PRO A 6 12.24 -14.55 -12.85
C PRO A 6 10.91 -14.07 -12.27
N GLY A 7 10.88 -12.80 -11.86
CA GLY A 7 9.63 -12.16 -11.45
C GLY A 7 8.58 -12.20 -12.57
N ALA A 8 7.32 -12.01 -12.20
CA ALA A 8 6.24 -11.87 -13.16
C ALA A 8 6.53 -10.73 -14.14
N SER A 9 6.10 -10.86 -15.40
CA SER A 9 6.17 -9.74 -16.33
C SER A 9 5.23 -8.63 -15.87
N ILE A 10 5.53 -7.42 -16.30
CA ILE A 10 4.70 -6.25 -15.97
C ILE A 10 3.29 -6.39 -16.55
N GLU A 11 3.12 -6.98 -17.74
CA GLU A 11 1.80 -7.28 -18.32
C GLU A 11 1.01 -8.26 -17.46
N THR A 12 1.70 -9.26 -16.90
CA THR A 12 1.07 -10.22 -15.97
C THR A 12 0.59 -9.53 -14.70
N LEU A 13 1.36 -8.56 -14.19
CA LEU A 13 0.96 -7.76 -13.02
C LEU A 13 -0.25 -6.87 -13.35
N GLU A 14 -0.25 -6.19 -14.49
CA GLU A 14 -1.38 -5.37 -14.96
C GLU A 14 -2.68 -6.18 -15.03
N ASP A 15 -2.64 -7.34 -15.70
CA ASP A 15 -3.78 -8.25 -15.84
C ASP A 15 -4.25 -8.76 -14.48
N THR A 16 -3.32 -9.13 -13.61
CA THR A 16 -3.63 -9.64 -12.26
C THR A 16 -4.31 -8.57 -11.40
N LEU A 17 -3.82 -7.34 -11.45
CA LEU A 17 -4.38 -6.22 -10.68
C LEU A 17 -5.77 -5.85 -11.17
N GLN A 18 -5.99 -5.78 -12.49
CA GLN A 18 -7.30 -5.49 -13.06
C GLN A 18 -8.31 -6.58 -12.71
N LEU A 19 -7.92 -7.85 -12.84
CA LEU A 19 -8.77 -8.97 -12.41
C LEU A 19 -9.08 -8.90 -10.91
N ALA A 20 -8.10 -8.59 -10.07
CA ALA A 20 -8.32 -8.44 -8.64
C ALA A 20 -9.33 -7.33 -8.33
N ALA A 21 -9.19 -6.16 -8.97
CA ALA A 21 -10.11 -5.05 -8.82
C ALA A 21 -11.54 -5.38 -9.29
N ASP A 22 -11.68 -6.23 -10.32
CA ASP A 22 -12.97 -6.65 -10.85
C ASP A 22 -13.69 -7.70 -9.99
N ILE A 23 -12.94 -8.66 -9.41
CA ILE A 23 -13.53 -9.83 -8.73
C ILE A 23 -13.59 -9.69 -7.21
N LEU A 24 -12.71 -8.88 -6.61
CA LEU A 24 -12.66 -8.74 -5.16
C LEU A 24 -13.77 -7.79 -4.68
N PRO A 25 -14.34 -8.02 -3.48
CA PRO A 25 -15.19 -7.03 -2.84
C PRO A 25 -14.45 -5.70 -2.68
N LYS A 26 -15.16 -4.58 -2.85
CA LYS A 26 -14.58 -3.23 -2.79
C LYS A 26 -13.91 -2.91 -1.46
N GLU A 27 -14.23 -3.65 -0.41
CA GLU A 27 -13.63 -3.48 0.90
C GLU A 27 -12.23 -4.09 0.98
N ILE A 28 -11.80 -4.89 0.01
CA ILE A 28 -10.46 -5.49 -0.04
C ILE A 28 -9.53 -4.58 -0.82
N ALA A 29 -8.51 -4.06 -0.13
CA ALA A 29 -7.48 -3.25 -0.75
C ALA A 29 -6.59 -4.10 -1.67
N VAL A 30 -6.20 -3.52 -2.81
CA VAL A 30 -5.26 -4.10 -3.77
C VAL A 30 -3.98 -3.27 -3.73
N GLN A 31 -2.92 -3.91 -3.25
CA GLN A 31 -1.66 -3.23 -2.94
C GLN A 31 -0.57 -3.42 -3.99
N ILE A 32 0.21 -2.36 -4.22
CA ILE A 32 1.55 -2.47 -4.82
C ILE A 32 2.59 -1.74 -3.96
N PRO A 33 3.70 -2.39 -3.56
CA PRO A 33 4.79 -1.72 -2.87
C PRO A 33 5.64 -0.90 -3.87
N PRO A 34 5.80 0.42 -3.69
CA PRO A 34 6.34 1.29 -4.72
C PRO A 34 7.87 1.15 -4.92
N ASN A 35 8.57 0.47 -4.00
CA ASN A 35 9.98 0.12 -4.12
C ASN A 35 10.23 -1.19 -4.88
N LEU A 36 9.20 -2.04 -5.08
CA LEU A 36 9.34 -3.35 -5.72
C LEU A 36 8.56 -3.47 -7.04
N ALA A 37 7.70 -2.50 -7.37
CA ALA A 37 6.87 -2.52 -8.57
C ALA A 37 6.83 -1.15 -9.27
N ASP A 38 6.64 -1.15 -10.59
CA ASP A 38 6.51 0.06 -11.40
C ASP A 38 5.16 0.74 -11.12
N THR A 39 5.13 1.55 -10.07
CA THR A 39 3.92 2.23 -9.60
C THR A 39 3.32 3.11 -10.69
N GLY A 40 4.15 3.78 -11.50
CA GLY A 40 3.66 4.67 -12.56
C GLY A 40 2.80 3.95 -13.59
N ARG A 41 3.19 2.72 -13.96
CA ARG A 41 2.43 1.89 -14.90
C ARG A 41 1.22 1.21 -14.25
N LEU A 42 1.34 0.81 -12.99
CA LEU A 42 0.35 -0.03 -12.31
C LEU A 42 -0.78 0.71 -11.58
N LEU A 43 -0.63 2.02 -11.30
CA LEU A 43 -1.66 2.81 -10.61
C LEU A 43 -3.03 2.75 -11.29
N GLY A 44 -3.07 2.72 -12.62
CA GLY A 44 -4.30 2.65 -13.40
C GLY A 44 -5.01 1.29 -13.40
N CYS A 45 -4.41 0.26 -12.79
CA CYS A 45 -4.91 -1.13 -12.86
C CYS A 45 -5.85 -1.52 -11.71
N GLY A 46 -6.43 -0.54 -10.99
CA GLY A 46 -7.34 -0.79 -9.87
C GLY A 46 -6.65 -0.95 -8.51
N VAL A 47 -5.39 -0.50 -8.40
CA VAL A 47 -4.65 -0.37 -7.14
C VAL A 47 -5.23 0.78 -6.32
N ASP A 48 -5.40 0.57 -5.01
CA ASP A 48 -5.89 1.59 -4.08
C ASP A 48 -4.99 1.82 -2.86
N ASP A 49 -3.87 1.10 -2.75
CA ASP A 49 -2.98 1.16 -1.59
C ASP A 49 -1.52 0.90 -2.00
N LEU A 50 -0.59 1.74 -1.54
CA LEU A 50 0.84 1.59 -1.83
C LEU A 50 1.58 0.72 -0.80
N GLY A 51 0.86 0.15 0.16
CA GLY A 51 1.44 -0.62 1.25
C GLY A 51 2.18 0.25 2.26
N GLY A 52 3.16 -0.33 2.96
CA GLY A 52 4.00 0.38 3.90
C GLY A 52 5.08 1.19 3.17
N VAL A 53 5.26 2.45 3.55
CA VAL A 53 6.36 3.31 3.07
C VAL A 53 6.97 4.01 4.27
N SER A 54 8.30 4.08 4.33
CA SER A 54 9.01 4.77 5.42
C SER A 54 9.94 5.86 4.87
N PRO A 55 9.79 7.13 5.29
CA PRO A 55 10.73 8.19 4.92
C PRO A 55 11.99 8.21 5.79
N VAL A 56 12.08 7.36 6.83
CA VAL A 56 13.11 7.44 7.88
C VAL A 56 13.90 6.15 8.09
N THR A 57 13.34 5.00 7.71
CA THR A 57 14.01 3.70 7.81
C THR A 57 14.16 3.07 6.44
N ILE A 58 15.12 2.17 6.28
CA ILE A 58 15.17 1.27 5.12
C ILE A 58 14.01 0.25 5.14
N ASP A 59 13.83 -0.48 4.05
CA ASP A 59 13.06 -1.73 4.05
C ASP A 59 13.94 -2.82 4.68
N TYR A 60 13.54 -3.34 5.85
CA TYR A 60 14.30 -4.40 6.53
C TYR A 60 14.11 -5.78 5.89
N VAL A 61 13.09 -5.95 5.04
CA VAL A 61 12.82 -7.19 4.29
C VAL A 61 13.59 -7.17 2.97
N ASN A 62 13.61 -6.03 2.27
CA ASN A 62 14.30 -5.84 0.98
C ASN A 62 15.28 -4.65 1.03
N PRO A 63 16.40 -4.73 1.77
CA PRO A 63 17.30 -3.59 2.00
C PRO A 63 17.90 -2.97 0.72
N GLU A 64 17.98 -3.75 -0.36
CA GLU A 64 18.44 -3.33 -1.69
C GLU A 64 17.39 -2.53 -2.49
N HIS A 65 16.14 -2.48 -2.01
CA HIS A 65 15.03 -1.76 -2.62
C HIS A 65 14.57 -0.60 -1.72
N PRO A 66 15.22 0.58 -1.79
CA PRO A 66 14.93 1.72 -0.93
C PRO A 66 13.52 2.28 -1.18
N TRP A 67 12.92 2.84 -0.13
CA TRP A 67 11.64 3.55 -0.27
C TRP A 67 11.80 4.80 -1.14
N PRO A 68 10.86 5.08 -2.06
CA PRO A 68 10.78 6.37 -2.75
C PRO A 68 10.51 7.51 -1.76
N ALA A 69 10.94 8.72 -2.10
CA ALA A 69 10.62 9.87 -1.27
C ALA A 69 9.10 10.16 -1.31
N VAL A 70 8.53 10.58 -0.18
CA VAL A 70 7.08 10.86 -0.11
C VAL A 70 6.64 11.90 -1.14
N GLU A 71 7.48 12.89 -1.44
CA GLU A 71 7.17 13.93 -2.43
C GLU A 71 7.18 13.38 -3.87
N GLU A 72 8.03 12.40 -4.15
CA GLU A 72 8.05 11.69 -5.44
C GLU A 72 6.76 10.88 -5.61
N LEU A 73 6.33 10.18 -4.55
CA LEU A 73 5.06 9.43 -4.55
C LEU A 73 3.86 10.36 -4.78
N LYS A 74 3.80 11.50 -4.09
CA LYS A 74 2.74 12.49 -4.30
C LYS A 74 2.69 12.98 -5.74
N SER A 75 3.85 13.30 -6.30
CA SER A 75 3.97 13.77 -7.69
C SER A 75 3.51 12.68 -8.67
N LEU A 76 3.93 11.44 -8.44
CA LEU A 76 3.59 10.28 -9.27
C LEU A 76 2.08 10.03 -9.27
N VAL A 77 1.44 9.91 -8.10
CA VAL A 77 0.00 9.65 -8.04
C VAL A 77 -0.82 10.83 -8.58
N SER A 78 -0.38 12.06 -8.32
CA SER A 78 -1.04 13.28 -8.84
C SER A 78 -0.96 13.34 -10.36
N SER A 79 0.16 12.93 -10.96
CA SER A 79 0.32 12.87 -12.42
C SER A 79 -0.63 11.87 -13.08
N ALA A 80 -1.07 10.86 -12.33
CA ALA A 80 -2.05 9.86 -12.73
C ALA A 80 -3.50 10.23 -12.36
N GLY A 81 -3.74 11.40 -11.77
CA GLY A 81 -5.07 11.88 -11.38
C GLY A 81 -5.57 11.38 -10.02
N PHE A 82 -4.70 10.81 -9.20
CA PHE A 82 -5.02 10.30 -7.86
C PHE A 82 -4.46 11.19 -6.75
N GLY A 83 -5.04 11.08 -5.55
CA GLY A 83 -4.50 11.68 -4.33
C GLY A 83 -3.69 10.66 -3.53
N LEU A 84 -2.69 11.15 -2.77
CA LEU A 84 -2.00 10.33 -1.77
C LEU A 84 -2.55 10.64 -0.38
N SER A 85 -2.92 9.62 0.38
CA SER A 85 -3.36 9.75 1.77
C SER A 85 -2.61 8.76 2.64
N GLU A 86 -2.18 9.22 3.81
CA GLU A 86 -1.61 8.35 4.83
C GLU A 86 -2.72 7.47 5.45
N ARG A 87 -2.36 6.25 5.83
CA ARG A 87 -3.21 5.39 6.67
C ARG A 87 -2.38 4.76 7.78
N LEU A 88 -3.06 4.33 8.83
CA LEU A 88 -2.44 3.48 9.85
C LEU A 88 -2.05 2.11 9.27
N CYS A 89 -1.16 1.41 9.97
CA CYS A 89 -0.77 0.03 9.62
C CYS A 89 -1.98 -0.91 9.57
N ILE A 90 -2.97 -0.66 10.44
CA ILE A 90 -4.29 -1.29 10.42
C ILE A 90 -5.26 -0.41 9.62
N TYR A 91 -6.08 -1.00 8.75
CA TYR A 91 -7.11 -0.24 8.03
C TYR A 91 -8.12 0.38 9.00
N GLU A 92 -8.59 1.59 8.68
CA GLU A 92 -9.45 2.39 9.55
C GLU A 92 -10.69 1.63 10.07
N LYS A 93 -11.32 0.83 9.19
CA LYS A 93 -12.50 0.03 9.51
C LYS A 93 -12.24 -1.05 10.56
N TYR A 94 -10.99 -1.47 10.73
CA TYR A 94 -10.58 -2.46 11.73
C TYR A 94 -10.04 -1.83 13.02
N CYS A 95 -10.04 -0.50 13.15
CA CYS A 95 -9.73 0.18 14.41
C CYS A 95 -10.87 0.05 15.43
N THR A 96 -11.18 -1.16 15.86
CA THR A 96 -12.32 -1.51 16.73
C THR A 96 -11.91 -2.54 17.79
N PRO A 97 -12.65 -2.69 18.90
CA PRO A 97 -12.36 -3.68 19.94
C PRO A 97 -12.41 -5.14 19.47
N GLU A 98 -13.05 -5.42 18.33
CA GLU A 98 -13.11 -6.77 17.76
C GLU A 98 -11.76 -7.21 17.16
N TRP A 99 -11.00 -6.25 16.63
CA TRP A 99 -9.75 -6.51 15.90
C TRP A 99 -8.49 -6.07 16.65
N VAL A 100 -8.66 -5.23 17.68
CA VAL A 100 -7.56 -4.59 18.41
C VAL A 100 -7.67 -4.92 19.89
N ASP A 101 -6.60 -5.50 20.44
CA ASP A 101 -6.50 -5.83 21.86
C ASP A 101 -6.74 -4.60 22.74
N GLU A 102 -7.49 -4.79 23.82
CA GLU A 102 -7.93 -3.72 24.74
C GLU A 102 -6.77 -2.88 25.28
N ARG A 103 -5.55 -3.46 25.41
CA ARG A 103 -4.36 -2.79 25.94
C ARG A 103 -3.81 -1.75 24.96
N VAL A 104 -4.03 -1.93 23.66
CA VAL A 104 -3.52 -1.03 22.61
C VAL A 104 -4.61 -0.19 21.94
N LEU A 105 -5.89 -0.59 22.08
CA LEU A 105 -7.04 0.10 21.48
C LEU A 105 -7.07 1.62 21.77
N PRO A 106 -6.82 2.12 23.00
CA PRO A 106 -6.83 3.56 23.26
C PRO A 106 -5.83 4.34 22.38
N PHE A 107 -4.65 3.77 22.14
CA PHE A 107 -3.61 4.41 21.30
C PHE A 107 -3.97 4.35 19.81
N VAL A 108 -4.54 3.23 19.36
CA VAL A 108 -5.03 3.11 17.98
C VAL A 108 -6.15 4.12 17.70
N LEU A 109 -7.07 4.32 18.64
CA LEU A 109 -8.15 5.30 18.50
C LEU A 109 -7.64 6.74 18.51
N ASP A 110 -6.63 7.05 19.33
CA ASP A 110 -5.97 8.37 19.32
C ASP A 110 -5.28 8.64 17.97
N LEU A 111 -4.55 7.66 17.44
CA LEU A 111 -3.94 7.75 16.11
C LEU A 111 -4.98 7.84 15.00
N LYS A 112 -6.08 7.07 15.08
CA LYS A 112 -7.18 7.13 14.11
C LYS A 112 -7.72 8.55 14.01
N LYS A 113 -7.95 9.22 15.15
CA LYS A 113 -8.42 10.60 15.17
C LYS A 113 -7.43 11.58 14.51
N LYS A 114 -6.11 11.35 14.66
CA LYS A 114 -5.09 12.23 14.08
C LYS A 114 -4.95 12.06 12.56
N VAL A 115 -5.10 10.83 12.07
CA VAL A 115 -4.88 10.50 10.65
C VAL A 115 -6.15 10.69 9.82
N TYR A 116 -7.32 10.37 10.36
CA TYR A 116 -8.59 10.36 9.61
C TYR A 116 -9.62 11.43 10.06
N GLY A 117 -9.35 12.14 11.16
CA GLY A 117 -10.29 13.10 11.78
C GLY A 117 -10.07 14.57 11.43
#